data_AF-A0A1Q3TRC3-F1
#
_entry.id   AF-A0A1Q3TRC3-F1
#
_cell.length_a   1.000
_cell.length_b   1.000
_cell.length_c   1.000
_cell.angle_alpha   90.00
_cell.angle_beta   90.00
_cell.angle_gamma   90.00
#
_symmetry.space_group_name_H-M   'P 1'
#
loop_
_entity.id
_entity.type
_entity.pdbx_description
1 polymer ?
#
loop_
_entity_poly.entity_id
_entity_poly.type
_entity_poly.pdbx_seq_one_letter_code
_entity_poly.pdbx_strand_id
1 'polypeptide(L)'
;MRLILMALLCVAGSYVAHAQIDTSYHLLWYSGKKLRPNVLLTPGKDTVTYTPSRGTVKMASKAGKGKQLDNMLMELNKTSKRAQELIVRLSSKLPKAVLPSVSSNIRAAYNDVDDDYRKVLSSSVSLPAMPLPLKTAPIGKGGYTDEETGNDIWDDAVKKMEDYRINHANDNLYNIPEPPRSNFTYCYTCNAEAKNIYNKQVEKFIAAITGEDDKEMMIFAFGASRQAEFLLGENRRQYVQGEIVKLLDFIIQRLRKKVSLLIERYISEPEQAIAVLQAALTLDRQMQLMGIGEPIAENYMGRAFEAYVKRIKKAMAEEDYSIALNFELLISTDRQMQLSMSGYYEDILNQALKFNQFKVNMNITARTGSDDGFLLAQLRGDNWFMAFPDTACHLKWFLVGPYMNKLKMDLESADMRGNGGQVPYVGTKNWEAPASTIRIDFCNDKPDTVIAYPFNAEEFVELWQFPAPTGTINMQQINGLFLSCFTDPERVKEEAAELKNPDKVEKMKKEMAAQYQQYLKLYQSGKLNGKAKNIDMPTLNAMARSQELARGISEMVYSVNPGRFIFTPTVHNKERIVVQDRLDGKILFPDNAAIEYAYFHLKIEHDPEGPYVISL
;
A
#
# COMPACT_ATOMS: atom_id res chain seq x y z
N MET A 1 25.40 35.48 65.42
CA MET A 1 25.59 34.11 64.90
C MET A 1 24.85 34.00 63.56
N ARG A 2 25.62 34.06 62.45
CA ARG A 2 25.31 33.59 61.07
C ARG A 2 24.10 34.21 60.32
N LEU A 3 24.32 35.09 59.33
CA LEU A 3 24.59 34.89 57.87
C LEU A 3 23.26 34.94 57.07
N ILE A 4 22.94 35.96 56.24
CA ILE A 4 23.54 36.46 54.96
C ILE A 4 23.09 35.64 53.71
N LEU A 5 22.49 36.37 52.75
CA LEU A 5 22.27 36.13 51.30
C LEU A 5 21.41 34.92 50.85
N MET A 6 20.23 35.17 50.27
CA MET A 6 20.02 35.22 48.80
C MET A 6 18.54 35.53 48.49
N ALA A 7 18.30 36.69 47.89
CA ALA A 7 17.03 37.10 47.30
C ALA A 7 17.17 37.11 45.78
N LEU A 8 16.04 36.97 45.07
CA LEU A 8 15.80 37.46 43.70
C LEU A 8 16.75 36.93 42.59
N LEU A 9 16.38 35.81 41.96
CA LEU A 9 16.71 35.43 40.56
C LEU A 9 16.05 34.07 40.22
N CYS A 10 14.77 34.05 39.81
CA CYS A 10 14.08 32.82 39.36
C CYS A 10 13.21 32.99 38.09
N VAL A 11 13.47 34.00 37.25
CA VAL A 11 12.92 34.09 35.88
C VAL A 11 14.06 34.34 34.90
N ALA A 12 14.92 33.33 34.77
CA ALA A 12 15.97 33.18 33.76
C ALA A 12 16.64 31.83 34.04
N GLY A 13 16.11 30.74 33.48
CA GLY A 13 16.50 29.42 33.96
C GLY A 13 16.09 28.26 33.08
N SER A 14 16.35 28.34 31.78
CA SER A 14 16.67 27.20 30.89
C SER A 14 17.30 27.67 29.57
N TYR A 15 17.99 28.82 29.56
CA TYR A 15 19.04 29.11 28.58
C TYR A 15 20.36 28.90 29.32
N VAL A 16 20.84 27.65 29.35
CA VAL A 16 22.19 27.39 29.84
C VAL A 16 23.16 27.79 28.74
N ALA A 17 23.75 28.96 28.94
CA ALA A 17 25.02 29.36 28.40
C ALA A 17 26.00 28.16 28.38
N HIS A 18 26.43 27.76 27.19
CA HIS A 18 27.68 27.02 27.03
C HIS A 18 28.81 28.03 26.84
N ALA A 19 29.18 28.72 27.92
CA ALA A 19 30.54 29.20 28.14
C ALA A 19 31.29 28.04 28.83
N GLN A 20 32.51 27.64 28.52
CA GLN A 20 33.55 28.15 27.65
C GLN A 20 34.47 26.92 27.40
N ILE A 21 34.41 26.30 26.22
CA ILE A 21 35.43 25.35 25.75
C ILE A 21 36.06 26.07 24.58
N ASP A 22 37.37 26.35 24.64
CA ASP A 22 38.13 27.06 23.62
C ASP A 22 37.68 26.69 22.17
N THR A 23 36.94 27.62 21.55
CA THR A 23 36.25 27.52 20.25
C THR A 23 37.10 28.12 19.12
N SER A 24 38.42 27.98 19.17
CA SER A 24 39.36 28.74 18.32
C SER A 24 39.30 28.47 16.81
N TYR A 25 38.58 27.43 16.36
CA TYR A 25 38.53 27.08 14.94
C TYR A 25 37.11 27.11 14.37
N HIS A 26 36.97 27.84 13.25
CA HIS A 26 35.79 27.81 12.41
C HIS A 26 36.03 26.96 11.16
N LEU A 27 35.00 26.21 10.77
CA LEU A 27 34.92 25.53 9.49
C LEU A 27 33.56 25.91 8.88
N LEU A 28 33.58 26.78 7.86
CA LEU A 28 32.35 27.39 7.33
C LEU A 28 31.59 28.14 8.44
N TRP A 29 30.31 27.86 8.65
CA TRP A 29 29.50 28.45 9.74
C TRP A 29 29.59 27.67 11.07
N TYR A 30 30.33 26.56 11.13
CA TYR A 30 30.49 25.81 12.37
C TYR A 30 31.68 26.31 13.18
N SER A 31 31.53 26.29 14.50
CA SER A 31 32.59 26.53 15.47
C SER A 31 32.87 25.28 16.28
N GLY A 32 34.13 25.03 16.64
CA GLY A 32 34.48 23.93 17.53
C GLY A 32 35.95 23.55 17.53
N LYS A 33 36.24 22.34 18.01
CA LYS A 33 37.60 21.82 18.07
C LYS A 33 38.00 21.28 16.69
N LYS A 34 39.07 21.83 16.12
CA LYS A 34 39.68 21.30 14.89
C LYS A 34 40.19 19.88 15.13
N LEU A 35 39.72 18.92 14.32
CA LEU A 35 40.27 17.56 14.31
C LEU A 35 41.26 17.37 13.16
N ARG A 36 40.92 17.91 11.98
CA ARG A 36 41.73 17.91 10.74
C ARG A 36 41.42 19.18 9.94
N PRO A 37 42.19 19.54 8.90
CA PRO A 37 41.93 20.75 8.10
C PRO A 37 40.49 20.89 7.60
N ASN A 38 39.81 19.79 7.29
CA ASN A 38 38.42 19.80 6.84
C ASN A 38 37.47 19.03 7.77
N VAL A 39 37.84 18.82 9.04
CA VAL A 39 37.03 18.08 10.01
C VAL A 39 37.01 18.81 11.35
N LEU A 40 35.80 19.06 11.86
CA LEU A 40 35.52 19.81 13.07
C LEU A 40 34.65 18.99 14.04
N LEU A 41 34.93 19.09 15.34
CA LEU A 41 34.09 18.58 16.42
C LEU A 41 33.36 19.74 17.07
N THR A 42 32.03 19.76 16.98
CA THR A 42 31.20 20.84 17.55
C THR A 42 31.08 20.68 19.08
N PRO A 43 30.67 21.74 19.81
CA PRO A 43 30.34 21.65 21.23
C PRO A 43 29.29 20.57 21.56
N GLY A 44 28.34 20.34 20.64
CA GLY A 44 27.35 19.25 20.71
C GLY A 44 27.92 17.84 20.54
N LYS A 45 29.25 17.72 20.39
CA LYS A 45 30.01 16.49 20.11
C LYS A 45 29.75 15.90 18.71
N ASP A 46 29.11 16.65 17.83
CA ASP A 46 28.86 16.24 16.46
C ASP A 46 30.11 16.43 15.61
N THR A 47 30.28 15.57 14.59
CA THR A 47 31.43 15.65 13.67
C THR A 47 30.99 16.25 12.35
N VAL A 48 31.61 17.35 11.96
CA VAL A 48 31.38 18.03 10.67
C VAL A 48 32.57 17.76 9.75
N THR A 49 32.30 17.35 8.52
CA THR A 49 33.31 17.11 7.49
C THR A 49 32.98 17.95 6.26
N TYR A 50 33.92 18.77 5.82
CA TYR A 50 33.85 19.50 4.56
C TYR A 50 34.70 18.79 3.51
N THR A 51 34.20 18.67 2.29
CA THR A 51 34.96 18.12 1.15
C THR A 51 35.12 19.22 0.10
N PRO A 52 36.22 19.99 0.12
CA PRO A 52 36.46 21.12 -0.77
C PRO A 52 36.25 20.82 -2.26
N SER A 53 36.79 19.70 -2.74
CA SER A 53 36.74 19.29 -4.15
C SER A 53 35.33 19.03 -4.67
N ARG A 54 34.41 18.68 -3.77
CA ARG A 54 32.99 18.44 -4.09
C ARG A 54 32.09 19.58 -3.63
N GLY A 55 32.60 20.52 -2.84
CA GLY A 55 31.79 21.55 -2.19
C GLY A 55 30.72 20.96 -1.28
N THR A 56 30.96 19.81 -0.64
CA THR A 56 29.94 19.12 0.17
C THR A 56 30.27 19.17 1.65
N VAL A 57 29.26 19.45 2.48
CA VAL A 57 29.32 19.32 3.93
C VAL A 57 28.57 18.07 4.34
N LYS A 58 29.18 17.27 5.22
CA LYS A 58 28.55 16.12 5.87
C LYS A 58 28.61 16.30 7.37
N MET A 59 27.54 15.95 8.05
CA MET A 59 27.48 15.99 9.50
C MET A 59 27.00 14.65 10.06
N ALA A 60 27.63 14.22 11.14
CA ALA A 60 27.27 13.02 11.89
C ALA A 60 26.98 13.39 13.34
N SER A 61 25.75 13.18 13.78
CA SER A 61 25.29 13.55 15.12
C SER A 61 25.53 12.44 16.14
N LYS A 62 25.88 12.81 17.38
CA LYS A 62 26.17 11.83 18.46
C LYS A 62 25.02 11.61 19.44
N ALA A 63 24.10 12.56 19.59
CA ALA A 63 23.00 12.50 20.55
C ALA A 63 21.75 13.28 20.07
N GLY A 64 20.67 13.20 20.85
CA GLY A 64 19.46 14.00 20.65
C GLY A 64 18.70 13.68 19.35
N LYS A 65 17.95 14.67 18.86
CA LYS A 65 17.15 14.57 17.63
C LYS A 65 17.99 14.40 16.37
N GLY A 66 19.19 14.98 16.33
CA GLY A 66 20.12 14.73 15.22
C GLY A 66 20.49 13.24 15.09
N LYS A 67 20.73 12.57 16.21
CA LYS A 67 20.92 11.12 16.22
C LYS A 67 19.66 10.36 15.79
N GLN A 68 18.46 10.85 16.13
CA GLN A 68 17.20 10.24 15.68
C GLN A 68 17.07 10.30 14.15
N LEU A 69 17.34 11.44 13.52
CA LEU A 69 17.30 11.58 12.06
C LEU A 69 18.38 10.73 11.37
N ASP A 70 19.59 10.67 11.95
CA ASP A 70 20.65 9.80 11.44
C ASP A 70 20.28 8.30 11.58
N ASN A 71 19.59 7.92 12.67
CA ASN A 71 19.04 6.57 12.85
C ASN A 71 17.95 6.25 11.83
N MET A 72 17.05 7.20 11.53
CA MET A 72 16.05 7.05 10.47
C MET A 72 16.73 6.78 9.13
N LEU A 73 17.76 7.55 8.78
CA LEU A 73 18.54 7.34 7.56
C LEU A 73 19.22 5.96 7.51
N MET A 74 19.77 5.50 8.64
CA MET A 74 20.32 4.14 8.72
C MET A 74 19.25 3.05 8.55
N GLU A 75 18.04 3.28 9.05
CA GLU A 75 16.92 2.35 8.94
C GLU A 75 16.30 2.34 7.53
N LEU A 76 16.33 3.46 6.80
CA LEU A 76 16.00 3.53 5.37
C LEU A 76 16.93 2.65 4.52
N ASN A 77 18.22 2.55 4.87
CA ASN A 77 19.12 1.63 4.15
C ASN A 77 18.75 0.14 4.32
N LYS A 78 17.78 -0.18 5.18
CA LYS A 78 17.22 -1.53 5.36
C LYS A 78 15.86 -1.72 4.70
N THR A 79 15.34 -0.75 3.93
CA THR A 79 13.99 -0.78 3.33
C THR A 79 13.67 -2.11 2.64
N SER A 80 14.52 -2.58 1.71
CA SER A 80 14.32 -3.87 1.02
C SER A 80 14.28 -5.07 1.98
N LYS A 81 15.18 -5.09 2.98
CA LYS A 81 15.21 -6.15 4.01
C LYS A 81 13.91 -6.15 4.82
N ARG A 82 13.43 -4.97 5.26
CA ARG A 82 12.21 -4.83 6.05
C ARG A 82 10.95 -5.20 5.28
N ALA A 83 10.86 -4.81 4.02
CA ALA A 83 9.78 -5.23 3.13
C ALA A 83 9.75 -6.77 3.02
N GLN A 84 10.89 -7.40 2.82
CA GLN A 84 10.98 -8.86 2.74
C GLN A 84 10.64 -9.55 4.07
N GLU A 85 11.08 -9.00 5.21
CA GLU A 85 10.70 -9.49 6.55
C GLU A 85 9.18 -9.46 6.77
N LEU A 86 8.49 -8.41 6.31
CA LEU A 86 7.02 -8.30 6.40
C LEU A 86 6.32 -9.28 5.45
N ILE A 87 6.78 -9.40 4.20
CA ILE A 87 6.26 -10.36 3.22
C ILE A 87 6.36 -11.79 3.77
N VAL A 88 7.50 -12.16 4.37
CA VAL A 88 7.69 -13.48 4.96
C VAL A 88 6.72 -13.71 6.11
N ARG A 89 6.55 -12.74 7.02
CA ARG A 89 5.56 -12.84 8.10
C ARG A 89 4.15 -13.08 7.58
N LEU A 90 3.70 -12.29 6.61
CA LEU A 90 2.38 -12.42 6.00
C LEU A 90 2.20 -13.71 5.17
N SER A 91 3.27 -14.21 4.54
CA SER A 91 3.23 -15.43 3.73
C SER A 91 2.84 -16.69 4.51
N SER A 92 3.10 -16.69 5.82
CA SER A 92 2.71 -17.78 6.71
C SER A 92 1.23 -17.72 7.14
N LYS A 93 0.56 -16.59 6.91
CA LYS A 93 -0.79 -16.28 7.41
C LYS A 93 -1.81 -16.11 6.29
N LEU A 94 -1.36 -15.73 5.09
CA LEU A 94 -2.23 -15.45 3.95
C LEU A 94 -2.19 -16.59 2.93
N PRO A 95 -3.31 -16.85 2.23
CA PRO A 95 -3.34 -17.74 1.07
C PRO A 95 -2.28 -17.39 0.03
N LYS A 96 -1.62 -18.40 -0.56
CA LYS A 96 -0.61 -18.21 -1.61
C LYS A 96 -1.09 -17.35 -2.78
N ALA A 97 -2.37 -17.44 -3.15
CA ALA A 97 -2.98 -16.68 -4.22
C ALA A 97 -3.01 -15.16 -3.96
N VAL A 98 -3.08 -14.75 -2.68
CA VAL A 98 -3.10 -13.34 -2.25
C VAL A 98 -1.70 -12.71 -2.28
N LEU A 99 -0.66 -13.53 -2.09
CA LEU A 99 0.71 -13.06 -1.87
C LEU A 99 1.29 -12.17 -2.96
N PRO A 100 1.03 -12.36 -4.26
CA PRO A 100 1.52 -11.44 -5.28
C PRO A 100 0.98 -10.01 -5.09
N SER A 101 -0.33 -9.85 -4.86
CA SER A 101 -0.95 -8.54 -4.63
C SER A 101 -0.41 -7.90 -3.35
N VAL A 102 -0.36 -8.65 -2.25
CA VAL A 102 0.14 -8.14 -0.97
C VAL A 102 1.63 -7.78 -1.04
N SER A 103 2.45 -8.61 -1.67
CA SER A 103 3.89 -8.33 -1.84
C SER A 103 4.13 -7.10 -2.72
N SER A 104 3.29 -6.88 -3.73
CA SER A 104 3.36 -5.68 -4.58
C SER A 104 3.04 -4.42 -3.77
N ASN A 105 1.94 -4.42 -3.03
CA ASN A 105 1.55 -3.30 -2.16
C ASN A 105 2.62 -2.99 -1.09
N ILE A 106 3.22 -4.02 -0.47
CA ILE A 106 4.32 -3.84 0.50
C ILE A 106 5.52 -3.17 -0.15
N ARG A 107 5.96 -3.66 -1.32
CA ARG A 107 7.12 -3.06 -1.98
C ARG A 107 6.85 -1.63 -2.42
N ALA A 108 5.66 -1.35 -2.95
CA ALA A 108 5.25 0.01 -3.32
C ALA A 108 5.30 0.95 -2.11
N ALA A 109 4.60 0.61 -1.02
CA ALA A 109 4.59 1.39 0.21
C ALA A 109 6.00 1.65 0.79
N TYR A 110 6.84 0.62 0.83
CA TYR A 110 8.21 0.76 1.35
C TYR A 110 9.10 1.63 0.46
N ASN A 111 8.96 1.52 -0.87
CA ASN A 111 9.73 2.33 -1.81
C ASN A 111 9.27 3.79 -1.77
N ASP A 112 7.96 4.05 -1.73
CA ASP A 112 7.41 5.40 -1.66
C ASP A 112 7.88 6.12 -0.39
N VAL A 113 7.84 5.43 0.76
CA VAL A 113 8.38 5.98 2.01
C VAL A 113 9.90 6.21 1.93
N ASP A 114 10.67 5.32 1.27
CA ASP A 114 12.11 5.54 1.07
C ASP A 114 12.39 6.76 0.20
N ASP A 115 11.71 6.89 -0.93
CA ASP A 115 11.89 8.00 -1.88
C ASP A 115 11.52 9.35 -1.26
N ASP A 116 10.45 9.40 -0.47
CA ASP A 116 10.02 10.62 0.21
C ASP A 116 10.98 11.01 1.35
N TYR A 117 11.33 10.07 2.22
CA TYR A 117 12.16 10.37 3.38
C TYR A 117 13.64 10.54 3.04
N ARG A 118 14.18 9.81 2.05
CA ARG A 118 15.60 9.90 1.68
C ARG A 118 15.97 11.30 1.16
N LYS A 119 15.05 11.97 0.46
CA LYS A 119 15.22 13.36 0.01
C LYS A 119 15.37 14.33 1.18
N VAL A 120 14.56 14.18 2.22
CA VAL A 120 14.55 15.10 3.37
C VAL A 120 15.55 14.74 4.48
N LEU A 121 16.01 13.49 4.57
CA LEU A 121 16.92 13.03 5.64
C LEU A 121 18.41 13.00 5.25
N SER A 122 18.79 13.48 4.06
CA SER A 122 20.19 13.44 3.60
C SER A 122 21.16 14.05 4.62
N SER A 123 22.21 13.30 4.96
CA SER A 123 23.26 13.76 5.89
C SER A 123 24.33 14.64 5.26
N SER A 124 24.22 14.89 3.96
CA SER A 124 25.12 15.73 3.21
C SER A 124 24.38 16.81 2.45
N VAL A 125 24.97 18.01 2.42
CA VAL A 125 24.51 19.14 1.62
C VAL A 125 25.62 19.60 0.69
N SER A 126 25.25 19.85 -0.56
CA SER A 126 26.08 20.55 -1.53
C SER A 126 25.98 22.05 -1.27
N LEU A 127 27.12 22.70 -1.06
CA LEU A 127 27.19 24.14 -0.89
C LEU A 127 26.94 24.86 -2.21
N PRO A 128 26.24 26.00 -2.19
CA PRO A 128 26.10 26.85 -3.35
C PRO A 128 27.43 27.28 -3.98
N ALA A 129 27.34 27.81 -5.19
CA ALA A 129 28.47 28.46 -5.86
C ALA A 129 28.98 29.67 -5.06
N MET A 130 30.23 30.05 -5.30
CA MET A 130 30.83 31.24 -4.70
C MET A 130 30.12 32.50 -5.25
N PRO A 131 29.44 33.29 -4.42
CA PRO A 131 28.52 34.33 -4.89
C PRO A 131 29.22 35.67 -5.12
N LEU A 132 30.40 35.89 -4.54
CA LEU A 132 31.14 37.15 -4.70
C LEU A 132 32.08 37.05 -5.90
N PRO A 133 32.20 38.11 -6.71
CA PRO A 133 33.11 38.13 -7.84
C PRO A 133 34.55 37.91 -7.35
N LEU A 134 35.26 36.96 -7.96
CA LEU A 134 36.68 36.79 -7.71
C LEU A 134 37.41 37.98 -8.35
N LYS A 135 38.16 38.74 -7.55
CA LYS A 135 39.14 39.68 -8.11
C LYS A 135 40.20 38.84 -8.83
N THR A 136 40.07 38.67 -10.15
CA THR A 136 41.17 38.19 -10.98
C THR A 136 42.21 39.30 -11.00
N ALA A 137 43.30 39.15 -10.25
CA ALA A 137 44.44 40.03 -10.43
C ALA A 137 44.87 39.94 -11.91
N PRO A 138 44.98 41.05 -12.65
CA PRO A 138 45.65 41.02 -13.93
C PRO A 138 47.07 40.53 -13.68
N ILE A 139 47.50 39.48 -14.39
CA ILE A 139 48.91 39.07 -14.41
C ILE A 139 49.65 40.12 -15.26
N GLY A 140 49.83 41.31 -14.70
CA GLY A 140 50.55 42.44 -15.28
C GLY A 140 51.93 42.52 -14.66
N LYS A 141 52.97 42.51 -15.50
CA LYS A 141 54.36 42.71 -15.08
C LYS A 141 54.53 44.12 -14.50
N GLY A 142 54.74 44.20 -13.19
CA GLY A 142 55.36 45.36 -12.53
C GLY A 142 54.38 46.33 -11.88
N GLY A 143 54.64 46.60 -10.59
CA GLY A 143 54.07 47.72 -9.83
C GLY A 143 52.84 47.37 -9.01
N TYR A 144 53.04 47.17 -7.70
CA TYR A 144 51.95 47.35 -6.73
C TYR A 144 51.49 48.80 -6.83
N THR A 145 50.27 48.99 -7.31
CA THR A 145 49.49 50.20 -7.04
C THR A 145 48.42 49.78 -6.05
N ASP A 146 48.63 50.14 -4.79
CA ASP A 146 47.56 50.24 -3.79
C ASP A 146 46.66 51.39 -4.25
N GLU A 147 45.71 51.11 -5.12
CA GLU A 147 44.55 51.98 -5.30
C GLU A 147 43.45 51.53 -4.34
N GLU A 148 43.58 52.05 -3.11
CA GLU A 148 42.48 52.29 -2.19
C GLU A 148 41.44 53.19 -2.87
N THR A 149 40.25 52.67 -3.18
CA THR A 149 38.98 53.44 -3.36
C THR A 149 37.78 52.56 -3.72
N GLY A 150 37.91 51.24 -3.87
CA GLY A 150 36.77 50.34 -3.98
C GLY A 150 36.42 49.74 -2.62
N ASN A 151 35.17 49.90 -2.15
CA ASN A 151 34.64 49.17 -0.99
C ASN A 151 35.12 47.71 -1.00
N ASP A 152 35.56 47.19 0.16
CA ASP A 152 35.84 45.77 0.28
C ASP A 152 34.56 44.99 -0.04
N ILE A 153 34.64 44.09 -1.02
CA ILE A 153 33.52 43.24 -1.45
C ILE A 153 32.89 42.48 -0.27
N TRP A 154 33.68 42.25 0.80
CA TRP A 154 33.21 41.62 2.02
C TRP A 154 32.45 42.58 2.95
N ASP A 155 32.78 43.87 2.97
CA ASP A 155 32.00 44.89 3.71
C ASP A 155 30.65 45.11 3.05
N ASP A 156 30.59 45.17 1.72
CA ASP A 156 29.33 45.25 0.97
C ASP A 156 28.47 43.99 1.20
N ALA A 157 29.10 42.81 1.24
CA ALA A 157 28.41 41.56 1.58
C ALA A 157 27.84 41.57 3.00
N VAL A 158 28.63 42.01 3.99
CA VAL A 158 28.17 42.14 5.39
C VAL A 158 27.02 43.14 5.50
N LYS A 159 27.13 44.30 4.84
CA LYS A 159 26.07 45.30 4.81
C LYS A 159 24.78 44.73 4.21
N LYS A 160 24.86 43.99 3.10
CA LYS A 160 23.70 43.32 2.50
C LYS A 160 23.01 42.35 3.48
N MET A 161 23.78 41.60 4.27
CA MET A 161 23.24 40.68 5.28
C MET A 161 22.57 41.42 6.45
N GLU A 162 23.14 42.55 6.88
CA GLU A 162 22.56 43.37 7.95
C GLU A 162 21.30 44.11 7.49
N ASP A 163 21.32 44.73 6.31
CA ASP A 163 20.16 45.39 5.71
C ASP A 163 18.98 44.41 5.56
N TYR A 164 19.27 43.16 5.16
CA TYR A 164 18.26 42.10 5.11
C TYR A 164 17.60 41.86 6.47
N ARG A 165 18.40 41.71 7.53
CA ARG A 165 17.90 41.46 8.90
C ARG A 165 17.04 42.62 9.39
N ILE A 166 17.46 43.86 9.14
CA ILE A 166 16.73 45.07 9.54
C ILE A 166 15.38 45.14 8.81
N ASN A 167 15.37 44.96 7.48
CA ASN A 167 14.17 45.09 6.66
C ASN A 167 13.10 44.04 6.97
N HIS A 168 13.52 42.85 7.43
CA HIS A 168 12.63 41.73 7.72
C HIS A 168 12.38 41.52 9.23
N ALA A 169 12.88 42.39 10.10
CA ALA A 169 12.78 42.21 11.55
C ALA A 169 11.33 42.18 12.06
N ASN A 170 10.43 42.91 11.38
CA ASN A 170 9.04 43.12 11.80
C ASN A 170 8.01 42.48 10.87
N ASP A 171 8.41 41.55 10.00
CA ASP A 171 7.46 40.89 9.10
C ASP A 171 6.37 40.14 9.88
N ASN A 172 5.16 40.15 9.32
CA ASN A 172 4.08 39.37 9.87
C ASN A 172 4.22 37.88 9.50
N LEU A 173 4.79 37.10 10.42
CA LEU A 173 4.98 35.65 10.26
C LEU A 173 3.73 34.80 10.56
N TYR A 174 2.60 35.41 10.95
CA TYR A 174 1.36 34.67 11.28
C TYR A 174 0.52 34.30 10.06
N ASN A 175 0.80 34.94 8.92
CA ASN A 175 0.16 34.63 7.65
C ASN A 175 0.90 33.47 6.97
N ILE A 176 0.45 32.24 7.25
CA ILE A 176 1.02 31.01 6.69
C ILE A 176 0.06 30.45 5.62
N PRO A 177 0.57 29.98 4.46
CA PRO A 177 -0.25 29.32 3.45
C PRO A 177 -0.92 28.05 4.01
N GLU A 178 -2.12 27.73 3.51
CA GLU A 178 -2.78 26.47 3.83
C GLU A 178 -2.04 25.30 3.16
N PRO A 179 -1.74 24.20 3.89
CA PRO A 179 -1.14 23.01 3.29
C PRO A 179 -2.08 22.33 2.28
N PRO A 180 -1.55 21.74 1.20
CA PRO A 180 -2.36 20.94 0.29
C PRO A 180 -2.91 19.70 1.00
N ARG A 181 -4.07 19.22 0.54
CA ARG A 181 -4.77 18.05 1.08
C ARG A 181 -4.43 16.80 0.28
N SER A 182 -3.98 15.75 0.94
CA SER A 182 -3.75 14.44 0.35
C SER A 182 -5.06 13.66 0.20
N ASN A 183 -5.06 12.70 -0.74
CA ASN A 183 -6.15 11.76 -0.94
C ASN A 183 -5.73 10.38 -0.45
N PHE A 184 -6.45 9.85 0.53
CA PHE A 184 -6.16 8.56 1.18
C PHE A 184 -6.82 7.35 0.51
N THR A 185 -7.62 7.56 -0.54
CA THR A 185 -8.29 6.46 -1.23
C THR A 185 -7.28 5.60 -2.00
N TYR A 186 -7.49 4.29 -2.09
CA TYR A 186 -6.62 3.43 -2.92
C TYR A 186 -6.74 3.77 -4.41
N CYS A 187 -7.81 4.45 -4.84
CA CYS A 187 -7.98 4.97 -6.19
C CYS A 187 -6.91 6.01 -6.55
N TYR A 188 -6.46 6.80 -5.57
CA TYR A 188 -5.44 7.83 -5.78
C TYR A 188 -4.09 7.23 -6.17
N THR A 189 -3.78 6.00 -5.73
CA THR A 189 -2.51 5.33 -6.01
C THR A 189 -2.22 5.22 -7.51
N CYS A 190 -3.25 5.00 -8.34
CA CYS A 190 -3.12 4.88 -9.80
C CYS A 190 -3.40 6.18 -10.56
N ASN A 191 -3.82 7.24 -9.88
CA ASN A 191 -4.08 8.53 -10.53
C ASN A 191 -2.79 9.36 -10.61
N ALA A 192 -1.96 9.06 -11.60
CA ALA A 192 -0.67 9.73 -11.82
C ALA A 192 -0.81 11.25 -12.01
N GLU A 193 -1.89 11.70 -12.65
CA GLU A 193 -2.17 13.14 -12.84
C GLU A 193 -2.44 13.83 -11.50
N ALA A 194 -3.33 13.28 -10.68
CA ALA A 194 -3.64 13.82 -9.36
C ALA A 194 -2.40 13.82 -8.45
N LYS A 195 -1.58 12.75 -8.49
CA LYS A 195 -0.28 12.69 -7.77
C LYS A 195 0.66 13.81 -8.20
N ASN A 196 0.79 14.05 -9.51
CA ASN A 196 1.64 15.12 -10.03
C ASN A 196 1.11 16.52 -9.63
N ILE A 197 -0.20 16.73 -9.66
CA ILE A 197 -0.83 17.97 -9.20
C ILE A 197 -0.54 18.21 -7.71
N TYR A 198 -0.76 17.20 -6.87
CA TYR A 198 -0.48 17.28 -5.44
C TYR A 198 1.00 17.57 -5.18
N ASN A 199 1.93 16.87 -5.84
CA ASN A 199 3.37 17.11 -5.69
C ASN A 199 3.75 18.55 -6.05
N LYS A 200 3.20 19.10 -7.14
CA LYS A 200 3.41 20.51 -7.52
C LYS A 200 2.82 21.48 -6.49
N GLN A 201 1.69 21.15 -5.89
CA GLN A 201 1.09 21.96 -4.82
C GLN A 201 1.96 21.94 -3.56
N VAL A 202 2.51 20.78 -3.19
CA VAL A 202 3.46 20.62 -2.08
C VAL A 202 4.73 21.43 -2.33
N GLU A 203 5.32 21.37 -3.53
CA GLU A 203 6.49 22.16 -3.89
C GLU A 203 6.23 23.66 -3.77
N LYS A 204 5.10 24.14 -4.29
CA LYS A 204 4.68 25.55 -4.16
C LYS A 204 4.45 25.95 -2.70
N PHE A 205 3.83 25.08 -1.92
CA PHE A 205 3.59 25.30 -0.50
C PHE A 205 4.90 25.43 0.29
N ILE A 206 5.86 24.51 0.09
CA ILE A 206 7.18 24.55 0.75
C ILE A 206 7.96 25.82 0.33
N ALA A 207 7.91 26.18 -0.96
CA ALA A 207 8.53 27.40 -1.46
C ALA A 207 7.91 28.66 -0.83
N ALA A 208 6.58 28.71 -0.70
CA ALA A 208 5.87 29.82 -0.07
C ALA A 208 6.18 29.96 1.43
N ILE A 209 6.34 28.84 2.15
CA ILE A 209 6.75 28.84 3.56
C ILE A 209 8.16 29.37 3.73
N THR A 210 9.06 28.91 2.86
CA THR A 210 10.45 29.37 2.88
C THR A 210 10.50 30.85 2.56
N GLY A 211 9.83 31.29 1.49
CA GLY A 211 9.94 32.64 0.94
C GLY A 211 11.14 32.75 0.00
N GLU A 212 10.96 33.46 -1.12
CA GLU A 212 12.02 33.62 -2.14
C GLU A 212 13.21 34.39 -1.57
N ASP A 213 12.95 35.49 -0.84
CA ASP A 213 13.98 36.32 -0.22
C ASP A 213 14.81 35.56 0.85
N ASP A 214 14.15 34.84 1.77
CA ASP A 214 14.81 34.02 2.80
C ASP A 214 15.68 32.93 2.13
N LYS A 215 15.19 32.29 1.07
CA LYS A 215 15.93 31.27 0.32
C LYS A 215 17.15 31.84 -0.38
N GLU A 216 17.00 32.94 -1.12
CA GLU A 216 18.10 33.60 -1.82
C GLU A 216 19.19 34.07 -0.85
N MET A 217 18.77 34.64 0.28
CA MET A 217 19.70 35.13 1.29
C MET A 217 20.45 33.99 2.00
N MET A 218 19.80 32.85 2.26
CA MET A 218 20.49 31.63 2.73
C MET A 218 21.51 31.12 1.71
N ILE A 219 21.14 31.06 0.42
CA ILE A 219 22.05 30.63 -0.66
C ILE A 219 23.28 31.54 -0.71
N PHE A 220 23.07 32.85 -0.64
CA PHE A 220 24.13 33.84 -0.58
C PHE A 220 25.03 33.62 0.65
N ALA A 221 24.46 33.47 1.84
CA ALA A 221 25.19 33.27 3.08
C ALA A 221 26.06 31.99 3.05
N PHE A 222 25.51 30.87 2.59
CA PHE A 222 26.26 29.62 2.46
C PHE A 222 27.37 29.70 1.41
N GLY A 223 27.11 30.35 0.27
CA GLY A 223 28.11 30.59 -0.75
C GLY A 223 29.24 31.52 -0.27
N ALA A 224 28.90 32.59 0.44
CA ALA A 224 29.85 33.53 1.03
C ALA A 224 30.71 32.84 2.11
N SER A 225 30.12 31.97 2.93
CA SER A 225 30.84 31.16 3.92
C SER A 225 31.88 30.25 3.27
N ARG A 226 31.49 29.56 2.20
CA ARG A 226 32.40 28.74 1.40
C ARG A 226 33.56 29.55 0.84
N GLN A 227 33.27 30.71 0.27
CA GLN A 227 34.28 31.57 -0.35
C GLN A 227 35.23 32.19 0.69
N ALA A 228 34.72 32.59 1.85
CA ALA A 228 35.50 33.13 2.97
C ALA A 228 36.53 32.13 3.48
N GLU A 229 36.16 30.84 3.55
CA GLU A 229 37.04 29.76 3.98
C GLU A 229 38.30 29.62 3.10
N PHE A 230 38.19 29.94 1.80
CA PHE A 230 39.31 29.84 0.85
C PHE A 230 40.10 31.14 0.68
N LEU A 231 39.43 32.29 0.77
CA LEU A 231 40.02 33.57 0.33
C LEU A 231 40.45 34.50 1.47
N LEU A 232 39.90 34.34 2.67
CA LEU A 232 40.16 35.27 3.78
C LEU A 232 41.20 34.73 4.76
N GLY A 233 42.08 35.62 5.24
CA GLY A 233 42.92 35.37 6.40
C GLY A 233 42.10 35.24 7.69
N GLU A 234 42.68 34.64 8.72
CA GLU A 234 41.99 34.17 9.94
C GLU A 234 41.10 35.22 10.62
N ASN A 235 41.63 36.40 10.93
CA ASN A 235 40.87 37.46 11.63
C ASN A 235 39.66 37.95 10.81
N ARG A 236 39.85 38.20 9.51
CA ARG A 236 38.78 38.69 8.63
C ARG A 236 37.75 37.59 8.37
N ARG A 237 38.19 36.34 8.24
CA ARG A 237 37.32 35.17 8.10
C ARG A 237 36.42 35.00 9.32
N GLN A 238 36.96 35.12 10.54
CA GLN A 238 36.19 35.03 11.77
C GLN A 238 35.09 36.10 11.84
N TYR A 239 35.41 37.35 11.50
CA TYR A 239 34.42 38.43 11.45
C TYR A 239 33.28 38.13 10.46
N VAL A 240 33.62 37.82 9.21
CA VAL A 240 32.64 37.52 8.16
C VAL A 240 31.79 36.30 8.50
N GLN A 241 32.40 35.23 9.02
CA GLN A 241 31.68 34.03 9.46
C GLN A 241 30.73 34.32 10.64
N GLY A 242 31.12 35.22 11.55
CA GLY A 242 30.24 35.69 12.62
C GLY A 242 28.97 36.36 12.10
N GLU A 243 29.08 37.25 11.11
CA GLU A 243 27.92 37.90 10.50
C GLU A 243 27.04 36.93 9.71
N ILE A 244 27.65 35.96 9.01
CA ILE A 244 26.93 34.87 8.35
C ILE A 244 26.11 34.05 9.35
N VAL A 245 26.69 33.70 10.50
CA VAL A 245 25.98 32.93 11.55
C VAL A 245 24.79 33.72 12.09
N LYS A 246 24.93 35.03 12.33
CA LYS A 246 23.81 35.89 12.77
C LYS A 246 22.66 35.92 11.76
N LEU A 247 22.98 36.05 10.46
CA LEU A 247 21.98 36.02 9.40
C LEU A 247 21.27 34.66 9.31
N LEU A 248 22.03 33.57 9.32
CA LEU A 248 21.47 32.22 9.24
C LEU A 248 20.58 31.92 10.45
N ASP A 249 20.99 32.29 11.67
CA ASP A 249 20.14 32.16 12.86
C ASP A 249 18.85 32.98 12.70
N PHE A 250 18.93 34.24 12.26
CA PHE A 250 17.75 35.07 12.02
C PHE A 250 16.76 34.42 11.04
N ILE A 251 17.23 33.92 9.89
CA ILE A 251 16.35 33.25 8.91
C ILE A 251 15.76 31.96 9.50
N ILE A 252 16.56 31.14 10.18
CA ILE A 252 16.07 29.91 10.81
C ILE A 252 15.01 30.19 11.88
N GLN A 253 15.17 31.21 12.73
CA GLN A 253 14.15 31.55 13.73
C GLN A 253 12.82 31.94 13.08
N ARG A 254 12.86 32.66 11.94
CA ARG A 254 11.65 33.00 11.16
C ARG A 254 10.99 31.74 10.61
N LEU A 255 11.76 30.85 9.99
CA LEU A 255 11.24 29.58 9.46
C LEU A 255 10.70 28.68 10.57
N ARG A 256 11.39 28.58 11.71
CA ARG A 256 10.96 27.84 12.89
C ARG A 256 9.59 28.34 13.35
N LYS A 257 9.41 29.65 13.46
CA LYS A 257 8.10 30.23 13.82
C LYS A 257 7.00 29.89 12.81
N LYS A 258 7.25 30.04 11.50
CA LYS A 258 6.29 29.69 10.44
C LYS A 258 5.88 28.20 10.51
N VAL A 259 6.85 27.31 10.65
CA VAL A 259 6.62 25.85 10.69
C VAL A 259 5.97 25.41 12.01
N SER A 260 6.34 25.99 13.16
CA SER A 260 5.66 25.72 14.43
C SER A 260 4.17 26.09 14.34
N LEU A 261 3.83 27.23 13.72
CA LEU A 261 2.43 27.60 13.50
C LEU A 261 1.69 26.62 12.57
N LEU A 262 2.35 26.09 11.53
CA LEU A 262 1.76 25.03 10.69
C LEU A 262 1.49 23.76 11.49
N ILE A 263 2.45 23.36 12.33
CA ILE A 263 2.32 22.18 13.19
C ILE A 263 1.16 22.37 14.18
N GLU A 264 1.04 23.54 14.79
CA GLU A 264 -0.04 23.86 15.71
C GLU A 264 -1.42 23.81 15.03
N ARG A 265 -1.54 24.36 13.82
CA ARG A 265 -2.83 24.48 13.12
C ARG A 265 -3.26 23.23 12.35
N TYR A 266 -2.33 22.47 11.77
CA TYR A 266 -2.68 21.50 10.72
C TYR A 266 -2.11 20.08 10.92
N ILE A 267 -1.15 19.83 11.82
CA ILE A 267 -0.53 18.47 11.93
C ILE A 267 -1.53 17.39 12.38
N SER A 268 -2.62 17.79 13.02
CA SER A 268 -3.67 16.90 13.51
C SER A 268 -4.77 16.66 12.46
N GLU A 269 -4.75 17.38 11.35
CA GLU A 269 -5.63 17.17 10.21
C GLU A 269 -4.96 16.21 9.21
N PRO A 270 -5.46 14.97 9.05
CA PRO A 270 -4.71 13.90 8.39
C PRO A 270 -4.39 14.22 6.92
N GLU A 271 -5.31 14.86 6.20
CA GLU A 271 -5.11 15.24 4.80
C GLU A 271 -4.01 16.30 4.63
N GLN A 272 -3.78 17.17 5.62
CA GLN A 272 -2.76 18.22 5.56
C GLN A 272 -1.44 17.79 6.23
N ALA A 273 -1.50 16.84 7.17
CA ALA A 273 -0.36 16.43 7.98
C ALA A 273 0.83 15.95 7.15
N ILE A 274 0.63 15.34 5.97
CA ILE A 274 1.72 14.90 5.09
C ILE A 274 2.60 16.08 4.66
N ALA A 275 2.00 17.15 4.14
CA ALA A 275 2.74 18.32 3.67
C ALA A 275 3.40 19.08 4.83
N VAL A 276 2.72 19.16 5.99
CA VAL A 276 3.28 19.78 7.20
C VAL A 276 4.47 18.98 7.73
N LEU A 277 4.37 17.65 7.74
CA LEU A 277 5.44 16.75 8.17
C LEU A 277 6.67 16.88 7.28
N GLN A 278 6.50 17.00 5.96
CA GLN A 278 7.60 17.23 5.03
C GLN A 278 8.29 18.58 5.27
N ALA A 279 7.52 19.66 5.49
CA ALA A 279 8.08 20.97 5.82
C ALA A 279 8.85 20.94 7.15
N ALA A 280 8.28 20.30 8.18
CA ALA A 280 8.91 20.15 9.50
C ALA A 280 10.20 19.34 9.44
N LEU A 281 10.20 18.18 8.79
CA LEU A 281 11.39 17.34 8.64
C LEU A 281 12.49 18.04 7.85
N THR A 282 12.12 18.78 6.80
CA THR A 282 13.08 19.54 5.98
C THR A 282 13.77 20.61 6.82
N LEU A 283 13.02 21.37 7.60
CA LEU A 283 13.59 22.41 8.46
C LEU A 283 14.39 21.80 9.63
N ASP A 284 13.91 20.73 10.27
CA ASP A 284 14.64 20.05 11.35
C ASP A 284 15.98 19.54 10.82
N ARG A 285 16.01 18.99 9.59
CA ARG A 285 17.24 18.56 8.95
C ARG A 285 18.17 19.74 8.64
N GLN A 286 17.65 20.85 8.14
CA GLN A 286 18.45 22.06 7.90
C GLN A 286 19.05 22.62 9.19
N MET A 287 18.24 22.71 10.25
CA MET A 287 18.68 23.12 11.59
C MET A 287 19.77 22.19 12.12
N GLN A 288 19.58 20.88 12.00
CA GLN A 288 20.58 19.89 12.36
C GLN A 288 21.87 20.18 11.59
N LEU A 289 21.80 20.33 10.26
CA LEU A 289 22.95 20.66 9.39
C LEU A 289 23.54 22.04 9.66
N MET A 290 22.93 22.89 10.48
CA MET A 290 23.54 24.12 10.97
C MET A 290 24.16 23.96 12.37
N GLY A 291 24.09 22.77 12.95
CA GLY A 291 24.53 22.49 14.32
C GLY A 291 23.51 22.89 15.38
N ILE A 292 22.27 23.21 14.98
CA ILE A 292 21.17 23.50 15.90
C ILE A 292 20.50 22.18 16.27
N GLY A 293 20.67 21.77 17.53
CA GLY A 293 20.23 20.46 18.02
C GLY A 293 18.80 20.40 18.58
N GLU A 294 18.15 21.56 18.75
CA GLU A 294 16.78 21.65 19.26
C GLU A 294 15.76 21.37 18.16
N PRO A 295 14.71 20.56 18.43
CA PRO A 295 13.63 20.36 17.47
C PRO A 295 12.77 21.60 17.28
N ILE A 296 12.13 21.73 16.11
CA ILE A 296 11.14 22.79 15.84
C ILE A 296 9.95 22.70 16.81
N ALA A 297 9.46 21.48 17.08
CA ALA A 297 8.36 21.23 17.99
C ALA A 297 8.51 19.86 18.65
N GLU A 298 7.97 19.70 19.86
CA GLU A 298 7.93 18.40 20.51
C GLU A 298 6.93 17.46 19.81
N ASN A 299 7.37 16.22 19.60
CA ASN A 299 6.54 15.10 19.12
C ASN A 299 5.66 15.34 17.87
N TYR A 300 6.01 16.26 16.96
CA TYR A 300 5.17 16.53 15.77
C TYR A 300 5.00 15.30 14.86
N MET A 301 6.02 14.44 14.76
CA MET A 301 5.92 13.18 14.01
C MET A 301 4.86 12.25 14.62
N GLY A 302 4.88 12.07 15.95
CA GLY A 302 3.88 11.27 16.65
C GLY A 302 2.46 11.78 16.42
N ARG A 303 2.26 13.10 16.52
CA ARG A 303 0.98 13.77 16.25
C ARG A 303 0.47 13.53 14.81
N ALA A 304 1.37 13.57 13.83
CA ALA A 304 1.01 13.27 12.43
C ALA A 304 0.56 11.81 12.26
N PHE A 305 1.27 10.86 12.87
CA PHE A 305 0.91 9.44 12.79
C PHE A 305 -0.39 9.13 13.53
N GLU A 306 -0.63 9.75 14.68
CA GLU A 306 -1.92 9.69 15.38
C GLU A 306 -3.06 10.18 14.48
N ALA A 307 -2.86 11.26 13.72
CA ALA A 307 -3.84 11.76 12.77
C ALA A 307 -4.13 10.73 11.65
N TYR A 308 -3.10 10.12 11.05
CA TYR A 308 -3.27 9.07 10.03
C TYR A 308 -4.03 7.86 10.57
N VAL A 309 -3.64 7.36 11.74
CA VAL A 309 -4.30 6.21 12.39
C VAL A 309 -5.76 6.54 12.71
N LYS A 310 -6.05 7.74 13.21
CA LYS A 310 -7.42 8.21 13.43
C LYS A 310 -8.22 8.24 12.12
N ARG A 311 -7.60 8.67 11.01
CA ARG A 311 -8.27 8.71 9.69
C ARG A 311 -8.63 7.32 9.18
N ILE A 312 -7.71 6.37 9.32
CA ILE A 312 -7.92 4.96 8.94
C ILE A 312 -9.04 4.35 9.78
N LYS A 313 -8.98 4.50 11.11
CA LYS A 313 -10.02 4.01 12.02
C LYS A 313 -11.39 4.61 11.73
N LYS A 314 -11.44 5.91 11.45
CA LYS A 314 -12.66 6.59 11.03
C LYS A 314 -13.20 5.97 9.73
N ALA A 315 -12.34 5.71 8.75
CA ALA A 315 -12.75 5.04 7.51
C ALA A 315 -13.30 3.63 7.76
N MET A 316 -12.70 2.86 8.68
CA MET A 316 -13.22 1.54 9.06
C MET A 316 -14.58 1.65 9.77
N ALA A 317 -14.74 2.60 10.69
CA ALA A 317 -15.98 2.80 11.43
C ALA A 317 -17.13 3.33 10.55
N GLU A 318 -16.81 4.15 9.55
CA GLU A 318 -17.75 4.70 8.57
C GLU A 318 -17.90 3.83 7.32
N GLU A 319 -17.26 2.65 7.27
CA GLU A 319 -17.31 1.72 6.14
C GLU A 319 -16.91 2.39 4.80
N ASP A 320 -15.97 3.34 4.87
CA ASP A 320 -15.33 3.95 3.71
C ASP A 320 -14.26 2.99 3.17
N TYR A 321 -14.71 1.96 2.45
CA TYR A 321 -13.87 0.90 1.89
C TYR A 321 -12.79 1.44 0.94
N SER A 322 -13.03 2.60 0.31
CA SER A 322 -12.04 3.29 -0.53
C SER A 322 -10.75 3.61 0.23
N ILE A 323 -10.81 3.76 1.56
CA ILE A 323 -9.66 4.05 2.42
C ILE A 323 -9.36 2.87 3.34
N ALA A 324 -10.38 2.24 3.92
CA ALA A 324 -10.21 1.12 4.85
C ALA A 324 -9.52 -0.10 4.19
N LEU A 325 -9.72 -0.31 2.88
CA LEU A 325 -9.05 -1.35 2.10
C LEU A 325 -7.76 -0.87 1.42
N ASN A 326 -7.31 0.37 1.66
CA ASN A 326 -6.06 0.89 1.12
C ASN A 326 -4.86 0.28 1.86
N PHE A 327 -4.47 -0.92 1.44
CA PHE A 327 -3.39 -1.68 2.06
C PHE A 327 -2.03 -0.99 1.95
N GLU A 328 -1.78 -0.27 0.86
CA GLU A 328 -0.57 0.54 0.68
C GLU A 328 -0.46 1.65 1.73
N LEU A 329 -1.54 2.40 1.97
CA LEU A 329 -1.60 3.43 3.01
C LEU A 329 -1.32 2.87 4.41
N LEU A 330 -1.91 1.71 4.73
CA LEU A 330 -1.72 1.05 6.02
C LEU A 330 -0.25 0.70 6.25
N ILE A 331 0.39 0.09 5.24
CA ILE A 331 1.80 -0.29 5.31
C ILE A 331 2.71 0.94 5.34
N SER A 332 2.41 1.97 4.54
CA SER A 332 3.16 3.23 4.53
C SER A 332 3.11 3.92 5.89
N THR A 333 1.95 3.90 6.56
CA THR A 333 1.78 4.47 7.91
C THR A 333 2.61 3.69 8.94
N ASP A 334 2.50 2.36 8.93
CA ASP A 334 3.28 1.48 9.81
C ASP A 334 4.80 1.67 9.59
N ARG A 335 5.24 1.75 8.33
CA ARG A 335 6.65 1.97 7.99
C ARG A 335 7.16 3.32 8.47
N GLN A 336 6.39 4.39 8.32
CA GLN A 336 6.78 5.72 8.82
C GLN A 336 6.89 5.74 10.35
N MET A 337 5.98 5.05 11.05
CA MET A 337 6.06 4.88 12.51
C MET A 337 7.33 4.11 12.91
N GLN A 338 7.65 3.00 12.24
CA GLN A 338 8.89 2.24 12.46
C GLN A 338 10.15 3.11 12.27
N LEU A 339 10.17 3.98 11.26
CA LEU A 339 11.30 4.89 11.02
C LEU A 339 11.46 5.88 12.17
N SER A 340 10.37 6.52 12.58
CA SER A 340 10.41 7.58 13.59
C SER A 340 10.76 7.11 15.00
N MET A 341 10.70 5.79 15.28
CA MET A 341 10.84 5.23 16.62
C MET A 341 9.85 5.86 17.64
N SER A 342 8.67 6.31 17.20
CA SER A 342 7.76 7.17 17.96
C SER A 342 7.19 6.58 19.25
N GLY A 343 7.46 5.32 19.61
CA GLY A 343 6.91 4.66 20.80
C GLY A 343 5.40 4.40 20.73
N TYR A 344 4.66 5.19 19.95
CA TYR A 344 3.31 4.88 19.47
C TYR A 344 3.41 3.70 18.50
N TYR A 345 2.89 2.55 18.89
CA TYR A 345 2.74 1.38 18.03
C TYR A 345 1.34 0.83 18.24
N GLU A 346 0.41 1.33 17.43
CA GLU A 346 -0.90 0.72 17.33
C GLU A 346 -0.90 -0.28 16.18
N ASP A 347 -1.40 -1.48 16.45
CA ASP A 347 -1.38 -2.61 15.53
C ASP A 347 -2.46 -2.47 14.44
N ILE A 348 -2.33 -1.41 13.63
CA ILE A 348 -3.31 -1.01 12.62
C ILE A 348 -3.39 -2.03 11.48
N LEU A 349 -2.27 -2.71 11.20
CA LEU A 349 -2.22 -3.73 10.16
C LEU A 349 -3.05 -4.96 10.53
N ASN A 350 -2.98 -5.43 11.79
CA ASN A 350 -3.86 -6.51 12.24
C ASN A 350 -5.33 -6.07 12.33
N GLN A 351 -5.61 -4.82 12.72
CA GLN A 351 -6.99 -4.29 12.70
C GLN A 351 -7.56 -4.30 11.27
N ALA A 352 -6.77 -3.87 10.29
CA ALA A 352 -7.18 -3.86 8.89
C ALA A 352 -7.36 -5.27 8.30
N LEU A 353 -6.48 -6.22 8.64
CA LEU A 353 -6.61 -7.61 8.20
C LEU A 353 -7.88 -8.27 8.76
N LYS A 354 -8.24 -7.98 10.02
CA LYS A 354 -9.52 -8.43 10.60
C LYS A 354 -10.72 -7.81 9.88
N PHE A 355 -10.67 -6.50 9.63
CA PHE A 355 -11.71 -5.78 8.92
C PHE A 355 -11.90 -6.29 7.49
N ASN A 356 -10.84 -6.72 6.81
CA ASN A 356 -10.88 -7.18 5.43
C ASN A 356 -11.41 -8.61 5.31
N GLN A 357 -12.62 -8.87 5.80
CA GLN A 357 -13.28 -10.18 5.69
C GLN A 357 -14.71 -10.00 5.21
N PHE A 358 -15.08 -10.73 4.16
CA PHE A 358 -16.40 -10.65 3.54
C PHE A 358 -16.99 -12.05 3.40
N LYS A 359 -18.11 -12.30 4.06
CA LYS A 359 -18.84 -13.56 3.96
C LYS A 359 -19.70 -13.54 2.70
N VAL A 360 -19.48 -14.52 1.84
CA VAL A 360 -20.29 -14.83 0.66
C VAL A 360 -21.11 -16.07 0.98
N ASN A 361 -22.41 -15.86 1.22
CA ASN A 361 -23.39 -16.91 1.36
C ASN A 361 -24.06 -17.16 0.01
N MET A 362 -24.15 -18.44 -0.36
CA MET A 362 -24.83 -18.90 -1.55
C MET A 362 -25.89 -19.92 -1.15
N ASN A 363 -27.10 -19.77 -1.66
CA ASN A 363 -28.17 -20.76 -1.52
C ASN A 363 -28.87 -20.91 -2.87
N ILE A 364 -28.72 -22.09 -3.47
CA ILE A 364 -29.31 -22.43 -4.76
C ILE A 364 -30.26 -23.60 -4.59
N THR A 365 -31.47 -23.45 -5.09
CA THR A 365 -32.52 -24.48 -5.06
C THR A 365 -33.25 -24.50 -6.39
N ALA A 366 -33.53 -25.70 -6.88
CA ALA A 366 -34.30 -25.87 -8.12
C ALA A 366 -35.10 -27.16 -8.07
N ARG A 367 -36.30 -27.11 -8.65
CA ARG A 367 -37.15 -28.26 -8.92
C ARG A 367 -37.70 -28.17 -10.33
N THR A 368 -37.49 -29.21 -11.10
CA THR A 368 -38.05 -29.34 -12.46
C THR A 368 -38.89 -30.60 -12.58
N GLY A 369 -39.96 -30.55 -13.37
CA GLY A 369 -40.87 -31.65 -13.64
C GLY A 369 -42.22 -31.48 -12.95
N SER A 370 -42.90 -32.60 -12.73
CA SER A 370 -44.21 -32.68 -12.06
C SER A 370 -44.21 -33.79 -11.02
N ASP A 371 -45.26 -33.94 -10.23
CA ASP A 371 -45.29 -34.93 -9.12
C ASP A 371 -45.06 -36.38 -9.56
N ASP A 372 -45.37 -36.70 -10.83
CA ASP A 372 -45.18 -38.03 -11.45
C ASP A 372 -43.74 -38.27 -11.93
N GLY A 373 -42.94 -37.20 -12.06
CA GLY A 373 -41.52 -37.28 -12.44
C GLY A 373 -40.84 -35.92 -12.29
N PHE A 374 -39.89 -35.83 -11.36
CA PHE A 374 -39.20 -34.59 -11.01
C PHE A 374 -37.73 -34.83 -10.64
N LEU A 375 -36.97 -33.73 -10.67
CA LEU A 375 -35.63 -33.63 -10.12
C LEU A 375 -35.57 -32.38 -9.23
N LEU A 376 -35.04 -32.54 -8.03
CA LEU A 376 -34.93 -31.51 -6.99
C LEU A 376 -33.51 -31.52 -6.43
N ALA A 377 -32.95 -30.33 -6.20
CA ALA A 377 -31.74 -30.18 -5.40
C ALA A 377 -31.66 -28.83 -4.70
N GLN A 378 -30.97 -28.81 -3.55
CA GLN A 378 -30.64 -27.59 -2.81
C GLN A 378 -29.20 -27.66 -2.28
N LEU A 379 -28.40 -26.65 -2.63
CA LEU A 379 -27.05 -26.44 -2.11
C LEU A 379 -26.98 -25.14 -1.32
N ARG A 380 -26.23 -25.17 -0.21
CA ARG A 380 -25.95 -23.98 0.59
C ARG A 380 -24.47 -23.92 0.97
N GLY A 381 -23.86 -22.74 0.91
CA GLY A 381 -22.47 -22.58 1.37
C GLY A 381 -22.17 -21.20 1.92
N ASP A 382 -21.31 -21.19 2.93
CA ASP A 382 -20.75 -19.99 3.55
C ASP A 382 -19.23 -19.97 3.27
N ASN A 383 -18.77 -18.97 2.54
CA ASN A 383 -17.38 -18.83 2.12
C ASN A 383 -16.90 -17.41 2.41
N TRP A 384 -15.63 -17.20 2.74
CA TRP A 384 -15.12 -15.87 3.06
C TRP A 384 -14.11 -15.38 2.03
N PHE A 385 -14.11 -14.08 1.78
CA PHE A 385 -13.21 -13.43 0.85
C PHE A 385 -12.46 -12.28 1.53
N MET A 386 -11.28 -11.98 1.00
CA MET A 386 -10.54 -10.75 1.30
C MET A 386 -10.35 -9.95 0.02
N ALA A 387 -10.44 -8.64 0.11
CA ALA A 387 -10.27 -7.72 -1.01
C ALA A 387 -8.95 -6.95 -0.87
N PHE A 388 -8.11 -6.97 -1.91
CA PHE A 388 -6.87 -6.19 -1.94
C PHE A 388 -6.79 -5.40 -3.25
N PRO A 389 -6.42 -4.11 -3.20
CA PRO A 389 -6.11 -3.36 -4.40
C PRO A 389 -4.97 -4.01 -5.18
N ASP A 390 -5.14 -4.11 -6.49
CA ASP A 390 -4.07 -4.49 -7.40
C ASP A 390 -3.34 -3.26 -7.97
N THR A 391 -2.36 -3.50 -8.85
CA THR A 391 -1.55 -2.44 -9.46
C THR A 391 -2.33 -1.52 -10.40
N ALA A 392 -3.56 -1.88 -10.75
CA ALA A 392 -4.49 -1.06 -11.53
C ALA A 392 -5.57 -0.42 -10.65
N CYS A 393 -5.42 -0.49 -9.31
CA CYS A 393 -6.34 0.04 -8.32
C CYS A 393 -7.75 -0.54 -8.40
N HIS A 394 -7.85 -1.79 -8.85
CA HIS A 394 -9.05 -2.60 -8.74
C HIS A 394 -8.94 -3.52 -7.51
N LEU A 395 -10.04 -3.73 -6.81
CA LEU A 395 -10.13 -4.70 -5.74
C LEU A 395 -10.14 -6.10 -6.34
N LYS A 396 -9.09 -6.86 -6.04
CA LYS A 396 -9.08 -8.30 -6.27
C LYS A 396 -9.59 -9.02 -5.04
N TRP A 397 -10.60 -9.85 -5.27
CA TRP A 397 -11.27 -10.65 -4.25
C TRP A 397 -10.68 -12.05 -4.24
N PHE A 398 -10.23 -12.48 -3.07
CA PHE A 398 -9.58 -13.77 -2.88
C PHE A 398 -10.35 -14.59 -1.88
N LEU A 399 -10.74 -15.80 -2.26
CA LEU A 399 -11.32 -16.77 -1.35
C LEU A 399 -10.30 -17.11 -0.25
N VAL A 400 -10.70 -16.93 0.99
CA VAL A 400 -9.93 -17.28 2.19
C VAL A 400 -10.61 -18.45 2.89
N GLY A 401 -9.91 -19.57 3.04
CA GLY A 401 -10.52 -20.81 3.47
C GLY A 401 -9.56 -22.01 3.53
N PRO A 402 -9.94 -23.08 4.25
CA PRO A 402 -9.10 -24.27 4.42
C PRO A 402 -8.78 -24.97 3.08
N TYR A 403 -9.59 -24.74 2.04
CA TYR A 403 -9.37 -25.27 0.69
C TYR A 403 -9.19 -24.12 -0.29
N MET A 404 -7.96 -23.95 -0.77
CA MET A 404 -7.56 -22.90 -1.71
C MET A 404 -8.37 -22.99 -3.02
N ASN A 405 -8.96 -21.87 -3.44
CA ASN A 405 -9.62 -21.65 -4.75
C ASN A 405 -10.91 -22.45 -5.04
N LYS A 406 -11.47 -23.17 -4.06
CA LYS A 406 -12.75 -23.86 -4.21
C LYS A 406 -13.74 -23.42 -3.14
N LEU A 407 -14.89 -22.91 -3.56
CA LEU A 407 -16.04 -22.72 -2.69
C LEU A 407 -16.53 -24.07 -2.20
N LYS A 408 -16.93 -24.13 -0.93
CA LYS A 408 -17.60 -25.30 -0.36
C LYS A 408 -19.08 -25.03 -0.21
N MET A 409 -19.86 -26.06 -0.52
CA MET A 409 -21.32 -26.08 -0.45
C MET A 409 -21.76 -27.42 0.15
N ASP A 410 -22.83 -27.39 0.93
CA ASP A 410 -23.49 -28.56 1.48
C ASP A 410 -24.76 -28.84 0.68
N LEU A 411 -24.95 -30.11 0.31
CA LEU A 411 -26.20 -30.61 -0.24
C LEU A 411 -27.20 -30.85 0.89
N GLU A 412 -28.14 -29.92 1.00
CA GLU A 412 -29.21 -29.97 2.00
C GLU A 412 -30.32 -30.92 1.57
N SER A 413 -30.62 -30.96 0.26
CA SER A 413 -31.59 -31.90 -0.31
C SER A 413 -31.25 -32.28 -1.75
N ALA A 414 -31.55 -33.52 -2.11
CA ALA A 414 -31.56 -34.01 -3.48
C ALA A 414 -32.58 -35.14 -3.58
N ASP A 415 -33.46 -35.07 -4.58
CA ASP A 415 -34.45 -36.11 -4.83
C ASP A 415 -34.76 -36.20 -6.32
N MET A 416 -35.01 -37.42 -6.79
CA MET A 416 -35.31 -37.70 -8.18
C MET A 416 -36.37 -38.77 -8.26
N ARG A 417 -37.41 -38.51 -9.05
CA ARG A 417 -38.49 -39.45 -9.32
C ARG A 417 -38.64 -39.64 -10.81
N GLY A 418 -38.68 -40.91 -11.24
CA GLY A 418 -38.99 -41.28 -12.62
C GLY A 418 -40.17 -42.25 -12.68
N ASN A 419 -40.51 -42.69 -13.90
CA ASN A 419 -41.61 -43.65 -14.15
C ASN A 419 -41.49 -44.97 -13.37
N GLY A 420 -40.30 -45.33 -12.87
CA GLY A 420 -40.03 -46.54 -12.09
C GLY A 420 -40.05 -46.35 -10.56
N GLY A 421 -40.38 -45.15 -10.05
CA GLY A 421 -40.37 -44.82 -8.63
C GLY A 421 -39.27 -43.84 -8.24
N GLN A 422 -39.01 -43.75 -6.92
CA GLN A 422 -37.98 -42.87 -6.37
C GLN A 422 -36.58 -43.42 -6.67
N VAL A 423 -35.67 -42.52 -7.05
CA VAL A 423 -34.25 -42.80 -7.27
C VAL A 423 -33.46 -42.00 -6.23
N PRO A 424 -33.14 -42.57 -5.06
CA PRO A 424 -32.51 -41.81 -3.99
C PRO A 424 -31.07 -41.44 -4.32
N TYR A 425 -30.68 -40.24 -3.88
CA TYR A 425 -29.29 -39.78 -3.88
C TYR A 425 -28.51 -40.50 -2.77
N VAL A 426 -27.38 -41.11 -3.12
CA VAL A 426 -26.50 -41.85 -2.19
C VAL A 426 -25.05 -41.36 -2.25
N GLY A 427 -24.80 -40.25 -2.94
CA GLY A 427 -23.49 -39.64 -3.09
C GLY A 427 -23.08 -38.76 -1.90
N THR A 428 -21.99 -38.03 -2.07
CA THR A 428 -21.48 -37.10 -1.06
C THR A 428 -22.41 -35.92 -0.83
N LYS A 429 -22.45 -35.42 0.42
CA LYS A 429 -23.11 -34.14 0.73
C LYS A 429 -22.21 -32.93 0.51
N ASN A 430 -20.92 -33.14 0.31
CA ASN A 430 -19.96 -32.07 0.08
C ASN A 430 -19.86 -31.74 -1.40
N TRP A 431 -20.11 -30.49 -1.72
CA TRP A 431 -20.06 -29.94 -3.06
C TRP A 431 -19.06 -28.80 -3.15
N GLU A 432 -18.56 -28.57 -4.33
CA GLU A 432 -17.57 -27.54 -4.59
C GLU A 432 -17.78 -26.83 -5.92
N ALA A 433 -17.36 -25.57 -5.96
CA ALA A 433 -17.29 -24.77 -7.17
C ALA A 433 -15.96 -24.01 -7.22
N PRO A 434 -15.47 -23.61 -8.40
CA PRO A 434 -14.41 -22.62 -8.48
C PRO A 434 -14.76 -21.35 -7.69
N ALA A 435 -13.74 -20.67 -7.16
CA ALA A 435 -13.93 -19.38 -6.50
C ALA A 435 -14.66 -18.38 -7.41
N SER A 436 -15.65 -17.67 -6.85
CA SER A 436 -16.38 -16.63 -7.58
C SER A 436 -15.47 -15.52 -8.08
N THR A 437 -15.78 -15.00 -9.27
CA THR A 437 -15.16 -13.77 -9.75
C THR A 437 -16.03 -12.59 -9.31
N ILE A 438 -15.52 -11.82 -8.35
CA ILE A 438 -16.19 -10.65 -7.80
C ILE A 438 -15.49 -9.41 -8.37
N ARG A 439 -16.29 -8.52 -8.97
CA ARG A 439 -15.88 -7.18 -9.38
C ARG A 439 -16.80 -6.20 -8.67
N ILE A 440 -16.38 -5.80 -7.48
CA ILE A 440 -16.96 -4.71 -6.71
C ILE A 440 -15.80 -3.75 -6.45
N ASP A 441 -15.90 -2.53 -6.96
CA ASP A 441 -14.85 -1.51 -6.93
C ASP A 441 -15.42 -0.14 -6.53
N PHE A 442 -14.68 0.62 -5.71
CA PHE A 442 -15.08 1.96 -5.27
C PHE A 442 -14.36 3.09 -6.02
N CYS A 443 -13.74 2.77 -7.16
CA CYS A 443 -12.92 3.73 -7.94
C CYS A 443 -13.48 4.07 -9.32
N ASN A 444 -14.50 3.35 -9.79
CA ASN A 444 -15.09 3.59 -11.09
C ASN A 444 -16.59 3.24 -11.06
N ASP A 445 -17.36 3.85 -11.96
CA ASP A 445 -18.81 3.66 -12.02
C ASP A 445 -19.21 2.43 -12.86
N LYS A 446 -18.29 1.47 -13.08
CA LYS A 446 -18.68 0.26 -13.81
C LYS A 446 -19.64 -0.55 -12.93
N PRO A 447 -20.64 -1.21 -13.54
CA PRO A 447 -21.55 -2.06 -12.78
C PRO A 447 -20.80 -3.15 -12.02
N ASP A 448 -21.15 -3.30 -10.74
CA ASP A 448 -20.66 -4.39 -9.92
C ASP A 448 -21.17 -5.72 -10.47
N THR A 449 -20.33 -6.75 -10.41
CA THR A 449 -20.69 -8.08 -10.88
C THR A 449 -20.14 -9.16 -9.97
N VAL A 450 -20.94 -10.18 -9.69
CA VAL A 450 -20.48 -11.42 -9.06
C VAL A 450 -20.79 -12.57 -10.00
N ILE A 451 -19.75 -13.31 -10.36
CA ILE A 451 -19.85 -14.49 -11.22
C ILE A 451 -19.63 -15.71 -10.34
N ALA A 452 -20.68 -16.51 -10.18
CA ALA A 452 -20.60 -17.84 -9.59
C ALA A 452 -20.50 -18.90 -10.71
N TYR A 453 -19.86 -20.01 -10.39
CA TYR A 453 -19.55 -21.09 -11.31
C TYR A 453 -20.33 -22.36 -10.94
N PRO A 454 -20.41 -23.36 -11.84
CA PRO A 454 -21.22 -24.54 -11.61
C PRO A 454 -20.67 -25.36 -10.45
N PHE A 455 -21.58 -25.94 -9.68
CA PHE A 455 -21.27 -26.74 -8.50
C PHE A 455 -21.15 -28.22 -8.89
N ASN A 456 -20.17 -28.91 -8.33
CA ASN A 456 -19.96 -30.34 -8.56
C ASN A 456 -19.84 -31.06 -7.22
N ALA A 457 -20.29 -32.32 -7.18
CA ALA A 457 -20.00 -33.19 -6.07
C ALA A 457 -18.48 -33.30 -5.89
N GLU A 458 -17.99 -33.38 -4.65
CA GLU A 458 -16.57 -33.61 -4.38
C GLU A 458 -16.05 -34.84 -5.16
N GLU A 459 -14.86 -34.71 -5.75
CA GLU A 459 -14.26 -35.71 -6.66
C GLU A 459 -15.05 -36.00 -7.96
N PHE A 460 -16.09 -35.21 -8.26
CA PHE A 460 -17.04 -35.42 -9.37
C PHE A 460 -17.78 -36.76 -9.28
N VAL A 461 -18.10 -37.18 -8.05
CA VAL A 461 -18.81 -38.45 -7.77
C VAL A 461 -20.22 -38.15 -7.25
N GLU A 462 -21.18 -38.09 -8.17
CA GLU A 462 -22.61 -37.86 -7.89
C GLU A 462 -23.37 -39.18 -8.01
N LEU A 463 -23.67 -39.86 -6.90
CA LEU A 463 -24.21 -41.22 -6.92
C LEU A 463 -25.72 -41.27 -6.71
N TRP A 464 -26.41 -42.00 -7.59
CA TRP A 464 -27.85 -42.24 -7.57
C TRP A 464 -28.14 -43.74 -7.56
N GLN A 465 -29.14 -44.17 -6.79
CA GLN A 465 -29.52 -45.57 -6.66
C GLN A 465 -30.76 -45.89 -7.48
N PHE A 466 -30.59 -46.53 -8.64
CA PHE A 466 -31.71 -46.97 -9.47
C PHE A 466 -32.26 -48.33 -9.05
N PRO A 467 -33.53 -48.64 -9.38
CA PRO A 467 -34.08 -49.99 -9.26
C PRO A 467 -33.25 -51.02 -10.02
N ALA A 468 -33.28 -52.27 -9.56
CA ALA A 468 -32.64 -53.38 -10.27
C ALA A 468 -33.18 -53.51 -11.72
N PRO A 469 -32.35 -53.90 -12.70
CA PRO A 469 -30.96 -54.36 -12.58
C PRO A 469 -29.90 -53.24 -12.58
N THR A 470 -30.31 -51.98 -12.69
CA THR A 470 -29.42 -50.84 -12.96
C THR A 470 -28.44 -50.54 -11.81
N GLY A 471 -28.91 -50.54 -10.56
CA GLY A 471 -28.05 -50.33 -9.40
C GLY A 471 -27.55 -48.89 -9.22
N THR A 472 -26.42 -48.72 -8.51
CA THR A 472 -25.83 -47.40 -8.23
C THR A 472 -25.07 -46.86 -9.44
N ILE A 473 -25.35 -45.63 -9.85
CA ILE A 473 -24.70 -44.96 -11.00
C ILE A 473 -24.14 -43.61 -10.58
N ASN A 474 -22.95 -43.26 -11.09
CA ASN A 474 -22.44 -41.89 -11.09
C ASN A 474 -23.05 -41.09 -12.24
N MET A 475 -23.84 -40.06 -11.95
CA MET A 475 -24.57 -39.28 -12.95
C MET A 475 -24.75 -37.84 -12.49
N GLN A 476 -24.37 -36.89 -13.34
CA GLN A 476 -24.33 -35.45 -13.04
C GLN A 476 -25.71 -34.77 -13.22
N GLN A 477 -26.70 -35.11 -12.38
CA GLN A 477 -28.07 -34.57 -12.49
C GLN A 477 -28.21 -33.22 -11.80
N ILE A 478 -27.64 -33.06 -10.61
CA ILE A 478 -27.80 -31.83 -9.82
C ILE A 478 -27.11 -30.64 -10.52
N ASN A 479 -25.91 -30.85 -11.06
CA ASN A 479 -25.22 -29.83 -11.85
C ASN A 479 -26.04 -29.44 -13.10
N GLY A 480 -26.53 -30.43 -13.85
CA GLY A 480 -27.35 -30.22 -15.04
C GLY A 480 -28.66 -29.48 -14.74
N LEU A 481 -29.29 -29.80 -13.62
CA LEU A 481 -30.49 -29.12 -13.12
C LEU A 481 -30.22 -27.62 -12.97
N PHE A 482 -29.20 -27.23 -12.19
CA PHE A 482 -28.90 -25.82 -11.96
C PHE A 482 -28.52 -25.09 -13.24
N LEU A 483 -27.70 -25.71 -14.10
CA LEU A 483 -27.35 -25.11 -15.39
C LEU A 483 -28.60 -24.86 -16.25
N SER A 484 -29.52 -25.83 -16.33
CA SER A 484 -30.75 -25.70 -17.12
C SER A 484 -31.73 -24.65 -16.58
N CYS A 485 -31.65 -24.33 -15.29
CA CYS A 485 -32.54 -23.39 -14.63
C CYS A 485 -32.02 -21.94 -14.62
N PHE A 486 -30.70 -21.73 -14.78
CA PHE A 486 -30.08 -20.41 -14.53
C PHE A 486 -29.07 -19.94 -15.59
N THR A 487 -28.76 -20.71 -16.64
CA THR A 487 -27.73 -20.33 -17.64
C THR A 487 -28.31 -19.67 -18.90
N ASP A 488 -28.08 -18.37 -19.09
CA ASP A 488 -28.61 -17.56 -20.21
C ASP A 488 -28.39 -18.21 -21.62
N PRO A 489 -29.46 -18.52 -22.37
CA PRO A 489 -29.38 -19.28 -23.61
C PRO A 489 -28.89 -18.47 -24.80
N GLU A 490 -29.03 -17.14 -24.82
CA GLU A 490 -28.45 -16.28 -25.86
C GLU A 490 -26.94 -16.13 -25.66
N ARG A 491 -26.52 -16.07 -24.39
CA ARG A 491 -25.10 -15.98 -24.04
C ARG A 491 -24.33 -17.28 -24.26
N VAL A 492 -24.95 -18.44 -23.99
CA VAL A 492 -24.38 -19.75 -24.37
C VAL A 492 -24.14 -19.84 -25.89
N LYS A 493 -24.99 -19.21 -26.72
CA LYS A 493 -24.79 -19.13 -28.18
C LYS A 493 -23.64 -18.21 -28.56
N GLU A 494 -23.50 -17.05 -27.91
CA GLU A 494 -22.38 -16.13 -28.12
C GLU A 494 -21.02 -16.75 -27.72
N GLU A 495 -20.96 -17.39 -26.56
CA GLU A 495 -19.72 -18.01 -26.06
C GLU A 495 -19.34 -19.28 -26.86
N ALA A 496 -20.32 -20.03 -27.36
CA ALA A 496 -20.09 -21.11 -28.32
C ALA A 496 -19.51 -20.62 -29.65
N ALA A 497 -19.72 -19.36 -30.03
CA ALA A 497 -19.09 -18.76 -31.20
C ALA A 497 -17.60 -18.43 -30.98
N GLU A 498 -17.18 -18.07 -29.76
CA GLU A 498 -15.77 -17.85 -29.40
C GLU A 498 -14.94 -19.15 -29.38
N LEU A 499 -15.57 -20.30 -29.10
CA LEU A 499 -14.95 -21.64 -29.13
C LEU A 499 -14.58 -22.15 -30.53
N LYS A 500 -14.83 -21.38 -31.60
CA LYS A 500 -14.43 -21.70 -32.98
C LYS A 500 -12.95 -21.49 -33.29
N ASN A 501 -12.08 -21.24 -32.30
CA ASN A 501 -10.64 -21.10 -32.51
C ASN A 501 -9.96 -22.48 -32.76
N PRO A 502 -9.54 -22.79 -34.00
CA PRO A 502 -9.11 -24.14 -34.39
C PRO A 502 -7.86 -24.63 -33.65
N ASP A 503 -6.93 -23.72 -33.34
CA ASP A 503 -5.63 -24.08 -32.74
C ASP A 503 -5.75 -24.55 -31.29
N LYS A 504 -6.71 -23.99 -30.54
CA LYS A 504 -7.01 -24.45 -29.18
C LYS A 504 -7.64 -25.84 -29.18
N VAL A 505 -8.56 -26.09 -30.11
CA VAL A 505 -9.22 -27.41 -30.26
C VAL A 505 -8.22 -28.49 -30.68
N GLU A 506 -7.27 -28.16 -31.55
CA GLU A 506 -6.21 -29.08 -31.99
C GLU A 506 -5.23 -29.45 -30.86
N LYS A 507 -4.88 -28.47 -30.01
CA LYS A 507 -4.05 -28.70 -28.82
C LYS A 507 -4.75 -29.64 -27.81
N MET A 508 -6.04 -29.42 -27.57
CA MET A 508 -6.84 -30.26 -26.67
C MET A 508 -6.92 -31.72 -27.16
N LYS A 509 -7.09 -31.94 -28.47
CA LYS A 509 -7.07 -33.29 -29.07
C LYS A 509 -5.74 -34.01 -28.86
N LYS A 510 -4.61 -33.31 -28.93
CA LYS A 510 -3.27 -33.89 -28.73
C LYS A 510 -3.01 -34.27 -27.27
N GLU A 511 -3.43 -33.45 -26.32
CA GLU A 511 -3.29 -33.72 -24.89
C GLU A 511 -4.14 -34.94 -24.45
N MET A 512 -5.35 -35.06 -25.01
CA MET A 512 -6.21 -36.24 -24.84
C MET A 512 -5.57 -37.54 -25.38
N ALA A 513 -4.95 -37.50 -26.55
CA ALA A 513 -4.29 -38.66 -27.13
C ALA A 513 -3.09 -39.15 -26.29
N ALA A 514 -2.36 -38.23 -25.65
CA ALA A 514 -1.22 -38.55 -24.79
C ALA A 514 -1.65 -39.23 -23.47
N GLN A 515 -2.72 -38.74 -22.84
CA GLN A 515 -3.27 -39.34 -21.61
C GLN A 515 -3.86 -40.73 -21.87
N TYR A 516 -4.51 -40.94 -23.02
CA TYR A 516 -5.01 -42.24 -23.46
C TYR A 516 -3.92 -43.31 -23.57
N GLN A 517 -2.74 -42.93 -24.10
CA GLN A 517 -1.57 -43.83 -24.20
C GLN A 517 -0.96 -44.18 -22.84
N GLN A 518 -1.00 -43.26 -21.87
CA GLN A 518 -0.51 -43.49 -20.52
C GLN A 518 -1.42 -44.48 -19.75
N TYR A 519 -2.73 -44.40 -19.98
CA TYR A 519 -3.73 -45.31 -19.43
C TYR A 519 -3.64 -46.74 -20.01
N LEU A 520 -3.41 -46.89 -21.32
CA LEU A 520 -3.21 -48.20 -21.96
C LEU A 520 -2.06 -48.99 -21.31
N LYS A 521 -0.98 -48.31 -20.90
CA LYS A 521 0.15 -48.90 -20.18
C LYS A 521 -0.24 -49.41 -18.79
N LEU A 522 -1.14 -48.71 -18.08
CA LEU A 522 -1.62 -49.10 -16.76
C LEU A 522 -2.59 -50.30 -16.84
N TYR A 523 -3.47 -50.32 -17.85
CA TYR A 523 -4.37 -51.44 -18.12
C TYR A 523 -3.61 -52.73 -18.48
N GLN A 524 -2.59 -52.63 -19.33
CA GLN A 524 -1.73 -53.77 -19.69
C GLN A 524 -0.88 -54.28 -18.51
N SER A 525 -0.71 -53.50 -17.45
CA SER A 525 0.06 -53.89 -16.25
C SER A 525 -0.73 -54.76 -15.25
N GLY A 526 -2.01 -55.05 -15.51
CA GLY A 526 -2.80 -56.01 -14.74
C GLY A 526 -3.26 -55.56 -13.34
N LYS A 527 -3.13 -54.27 -13.00
CA LYS A 527 -3.48 -53.73 -11.67
C LYS A 527 -4.99 -53.55 -11.40
N LEU A 528 -5.87 -53.97 -12.30
CA LEU A 528 -7.32 -53.72 -12.22
C LEU A 528 -8.16 -54.99 -12.46
N ASN A 529 -7.83 -56.11 -11.79
CA ASN A 529 -8.65 -57.32 -11.88
C ASN A 529 -9.47 -57.55 -10.60
N GLY A 530 -10.79 -57.42 -10.72
CA GLY A 530 -11.80 -57.86 -9.75
C GLY A 530 -13.11 -58.22 -10.45
N LYS A 531 -13.52 -59.49 -10.37
CA LYS A 531 -14.55 -60.20 -11.14
C LYS A 531 -16.01 -59.71 -10.91
N ALA A 532 -16.81 -59.63 -11.98
CA ALA A 532 -18.19 -60.15 -12.04
C ALA A 532 -18.71 -60.19 -13.49
N LYS A 533 -19.54 -61.20 -13.79
CA LYS A 533 -20.07 -61.54 -15.12
C LYS A 533 -21.27 -60.66 -15.52
N ASN A 534 -21.44 -60.49 -16.83
CA ASN A 534 -22.59 -59.95 -17.60
C ASN A 534 -22.78 -58.43 -17.62
N ILE A 535 -21.96 -57.76 -18.43
CA ILE A 535 -22.27 -56.99 -19.65
C ILE A 535 -20.98 -57.12 -20.49
N ASP A 536 -21.05 -57.09 -21.82
CA ASP A 536 -19.86 -57.10 -22.68
C ASP A 536 -18.86 -56.01 -22.21
N MET A 537 -17.70 -56.43 -21.71
CA MET A 537 -16.67 -55.53 -21.16
C MET A 537 -16.21 -54.44 -22.14
N PRO A 538 -16.11 -54.70 -23.46
CA PRO A 538 -15.90 -53.63 -24.44
C PRO A 538 -16.95 -52.52 -24.40
N THR A 539 -18.23 -52.85 -24.21
CA THR A 539 -19.37 -51.90 -24.19
C THR A 539 -19.42 -51.12 -22.88
N LEU A 540 -19.20 -51.78 -21.74
CA LEU A 540 -19.06 -51.13 -20.43
C LEU A 540 -17.81 -50.23 -20.36
N ASN A 541 -16.68 -50.68 -20.90
CA ASN A 541 -15.47 -49.87 -20.98
C ASN A 541 -15.61 -48.71 -21.98
N ALA A 542 -16.39 -48.87 -23.05
CA ALA A 542 -16.67 -47.78 -23.98
C ALA A 542 -17.58 -46.72 -23.36
N MET A 543 -18.58 -47.12 -22.56
CA MET A 543 -19.44 -46.18 -21.81
C MET A 543 -18.70 -45.50 -20.66
N ALA A 544 -17.92 -46.23 -19.85
CA ALA A 544 -17.10 -45.67 -18.78
C ALA A 544 -15.98 -44.76 -19.31
N ARG A 545 -15.32 -45.13 -20.44
CA ARG A 545 -14.35 -44.26 -21.12
C ARG A 545 -15.03 -43.05 -21.75
N SER A 546 -16.22 -43.19 -22.33
CA SER A 546 -16.99 -42.06 -22.86
C SER A 546 -17.40 -41.10 -21.74
N GLN A 547 -17.67 -41.59 -20.54
CA GLN A 547 -18.00 -40.77 -19.38
C GLN A 547 -16.77 -40.13 -18.74
N GLU A 548 -15.63 -40.81 -18.65
CA GLU A 548 -14.36 -40.20 -18.23
C GLU A 548 -13.85 -39.16 -19.24
N LEU A 549 -13.98 -39.43 -20.55
CA LEU A 549 -13.70 -38.46 -21.61
C LEU A 549 -14.70 -37.30 -21.57
N ALA A 550 -16.00 -37.54 -21.35
CA ALA A 550 -16.99 -36.49 -21.20
C ALA A 550 -16.75 -35.66 -19.93
N ARG A 551 -16.23 -36.27 -18.86
CA ARG A 551 -15.79 -35.58 -17.63
C ARG A 551 -14.53 -34.75 -17.89
N GLY A 552 -13.52 -35.30 -18.55
CA GLY A 552 -12.30 -34.56 -18.89
C GLY A 552 -12.54 -33.44 -19.91
N ILE A 553 -13.44 -33.65 -20.88
CA ILE A 553 -13.91 -32.63 -21.82
C ILE A 553 -14.78 -31.61 -21.12
N SER A 554 -15.67 -32.02 -20.21
CA SER A 554 -16.43 -31.11 -19.35
C SER A 554 -15.47 -30.27 -18.51
N GLU A 555 -14.54 -30.85 -17.76
CA GLU A 555 -13.54 -30.12 -16.97
C GLU A 555 -12.72 -29.15 -17.84
N MET A 556 -12.33 -29.52 -19.07
CA MET A 556 -11.64 -28.62 -20.00
C MET A 556 -12.55 -27.53 -20.59
N VAL A 557 -13.77 -27.85 -21.01
CA VAL A 557 -14.75 -26.91 -21.55
C VAL A 557 -15.22 -25.95 -20.46
N TYR A 558 -15.45 -26.44 -19.23
CA TYR A 558 -15.68 -25.63 -18.03
C TYR A 558 -14.42 -24.86 -17.58
N SER A 559 -13.20 -25.29 -17.95
CA SER A 559 -11.99 -24.48 -17.71
C SER A 559 -11.82 -23.31 -18.69
N VAL A 560 -12.45 -23.38 -19.87
CA VAL A 560 -12.36 -22.38 -20.94
C VAL A 560 -13.62 -21.50 -21.01
N ASN A 561 -14.79 -22.07 -20.72
CA ASN A 561 -16.04 -21.37 -20.57
C ASN A 561 -17.01 -22.13 -19.64
N PRO A 562 -16.87 -21.98 -18.32
CA PRO A 562 -17.83 -22.59 -17.41
C PRO A 562 -19.16 -21.87 -17.51
N GLY A 563 -20.28 -22.59 -17.49
CA GLY A 563 -21.60 -21.96 -17.31
C GLY A 563 -21.56 -20.99 -16.13
N ARG A 564 -22.06 -19.76 -16.31
CA ARG A 564 -21.89 -18.67 -15.34
C ARG A 564 -23.23 -18.24 -14.79
N PHE A 565 -23.30 -18.10 -13.48
CA PHE A 565 -24.41 -17.42 -12.82
C PHE A 565 -23.94 -16.00 -12.50
N ILE A 566 -24.55 -15.01 -13.16
CA ILE A 566 -24.11 -13.61 -13.10
C ILE A 566 -25.10 -12.82 -12.28
N PHE A 567 -24.61 -12.22 -11.21
CA PHE A 567 -25.33 -11.27 -10.38
C PHE A 567 -24.81 -9.86 -10.68
N THR A 568 -25.70 -8.87 -10.67
CA THR A 568 -25.37 -7.46 -10.88
C THR A 568 -25.83 -6.65 -9.67
N PRO A 569 -25.17 -6.85 -8.51
CA PRO A 569 -25.56 -6.14 -7.31
C PRO A 569 -25.28 -4.64 -7.44
N THR A 570 -25.84 -3.86 -6.52
CA THR A 570 -25.49 -2.45 -6.36
C THR A 570 -24.87 -2.27 -4.99
N VAL A 571 -23.61 -1.83 -4.94
CA VAL A 571 -22.89 -1.59 -3.69
C VAL A 571 -22.59 -0.10 -3.55
N HIS A 572 -22.76 0.43 -2.35
CA HIS A 572 -22.45 1.82 -2.02
C HIS A 572 -21.26 1.89 -1.06
N ASN A 573 -20.36 2.84 -1.29
CA ASN A 573 -19.30 3.14 -0.34
C ASN A 573 -19.89 3.91 0.86
N LYS A 574 -19.29 3.75 2.06
CA LYS A 574 -19.78 4.33 3.33
C LYS A 574 -21.09 3.76 3.86
N GLU A 575 -21.44 2.58 3.38
CA GLU A 575 -22.53 1.76 3.88
C GLU A 575 -22.00 0.34 4.00
N ARG A 576 -22.37 -0.37 5.07
CA ARG A 576 -21.96 -1.76 5.27
C ARG A 576 -22.31 -2.56 4.03
N ILE A 577 -21.33 -3.23 3.44
CA ILE A 577 -21.60 -4.15 2.34
C ILE A 577 -22.49 -5.26 2.88
N VAL A 578 -23.77 -5.18 2.55
CA VAL A 578 -24.78 -6.22 2.73
C VAL A 578 -25.54 -6.26 1.41
N VAL A 579 -25.00 -7.04 0.49
CA VAL A 579 -25.61 -7.28 -0.81
C VAL A 579 -26.49 -8.50 -0.70
N GLN A 580 -27.72 -8.41 -1.16
CA GLN A 580 -28.57 -9.56 -1.38
C GLN A 580 -29.15 -9.48 -2.79
N ASP A 581 -28.86 -10.49 -3.59
CA ASP A 581 -29.35 -10.60 -4.96
C ASP A 581 -29.90 -12.01 -5.19
N ARG A 582 -30.80 -12.16 -6.17
CA ARG A 582 -31.46 -13.42 -6.47
C ARG A 582 -31.72 -13.58 -7.96
N LEU A 583 -31.25 -14.70 -8.50
CA LEU A 583 -31.70 -15.18 -9.80
C LEU A 583 -32.97 -16.03 -9.63
N ASP A 584 -33.95 -15.80 -10.49
CA ASP A 584 -35.19 -16.56 -10.56
C ASP A 584 -35.28 -17.24 -11.93
N GLY A 585 -35.21 -18.57 -11.93
CA GLY A 585 -35.19 -19.35 -13.17
C GLY A 585 -36.47 -19.21 -13.99
N LYS A 586 -37.62 -18.92 -13.38
CA LYS A 586 -38.87 -18.66 -14.14
C LYS A 586 -38.87 -17.31 -14.81
N ILE A 587 -38.20 -16.31 -14.23
CA ILE A 587 -38.05 -14.99 -14.85
C ILE A 587 -37.03 -15.07 -15.99
N LEU A 588 -35.95 -15.83 -15.82
CA LEU A 588 -34.93 -16.03 -16.84
C LEU A 588 -35.46 -16.90 -18.02
N PHE A 589 -36.30 -17.90 -17.73
CA PHE A 589 -36.86 -18.83 -18.72
C PHE A 589 -38.38 -18.95 -18.57
N PRO A 590 -39.16 -17.91 -18.93
CA PRO A 590 -40.61 -17.93 -18.77
C PRO A 590 -41.29 -19.05 -19.57
N ASP A 591 -40.68 -19.48 -20.67
CA ASP A 591 -41.21 -20.52 -21.55
C ASP A 591 -40.84 -21.95 -21.12
N ASN A 592 -39.95 -22.11 -20.13
CA ASN A 592 -39.57 -23.43 -19.63
C ASN A 592 -40.60 -23.93 -18.60
N ALA A 593 -41.69 -24.50 -19.12
CA ALA A 593 -42.78 -25.06 -18.31
C ALA A 593 -42.34 -26.19 -17.37
N ALA A 594 -41.15 -26.76 -17.55
CA ALA A 594 -40.62 -27.79 -16.67
C ALA A 594 -40.12 -27.21 -15.34
N ILE A 595 -39.78 -25.92 -15.24
CA ILE A 595 -39.33 -25.31 -13.98
C ILE A 595 -40.53 -25.12 -13.05
N GLU A 596 -40.62 -25.89 -11.97
CA GLU A 596 -41.63 -25.68 -10.94
C GLU A 596 -41.26 -24.51 -10.03
N TYR A 597 -39.99 -24.47 -9.61
CA TYR A 597 -39.34 -23.30 -9.02
C TYR A 597 -37.83 -23.41 -9.17
N ALA A 598 -37.14 -22.27 -9.24
CA ALA A 598 -35.69 -22.22 -9.25
C ALA A 598 -35.23 -20.85 -8.71
N TYR A 599 -34.54 -20.86 -7.58
CA TYR A 599 -33.98 -19.66 -6.96
C TYR A 599 -32.49 -19.84 -6.66
N PHE A 600 -31.70 -18.85 -7.03
CA PHE A 600 -30.30 -18.75 -6.58
C PHE A 600 -30.10 -17.43 -5.86
N HIS A 601 -30.02 -17.51 -4.53
CA HIS A 601 -29.75 -16.40 -3.64
C HIS A 601 -28.24 -16.25 -3.41
N LEU A 602 -27.75 -15.03 -3.61
CA LEU A 602 -26.39 -14.62 -3.25
C LEU A 602 -26.49 -13.54 -2.18
N LYS A 603 -25.70 -13.69 -1.11
CA LYS A 603 -25.52 -12.65 -0.11
C LYS A 603 -24.03 -12.39 0.13
N ILE A 604 -23.62 -11.13 0.08
CA ILE A 604 -22.25 -10.71 0.45
C ILE A 604 -22.36 -9.78 1.64
N GLU A 605 -21.72 -10.14 2.75
CA GLU A 605 -21.73 -9.39 4.00
C GLU A 605 -20.32 -9.06 4.44
N HIS A 606 -20.06 -7.81 4.77
CA HIS A 606 -18.85 -7.43 5.49
C HIS A 606 -18.88 -8.04 6.90
N ASP A 607 -17.89 -8.88 7.21
CA ASP A 607 -17.83 -9.75 8.39
C ASP A 607 -16.45 -9.67 9.08
N PRO A 608 -16.15 -8.57 9.82
CA PRO A 608 -14.88 -8.41 10.53
C PRO A 608 -14.58 -9.47 11.59
N GLU A 609 -15.62 -10.16 12.07
CA GLU A 609 -15.56 -11.23 13.06
C GLU A 609 -15.45 -12.63 12.41
N GLY A 610 -15.20 -12.66 11.10
CA GLY A 610 -15.03 -13.89 10.34
C GLY A 610 -13.99 -14.85 10.94
N PRO A 611 -14.07 -16.14 10.60
CA PRO A 611 -13.33 -17.19 11.28
C PRO A 611 -11.82 -17.16 11.02
N TYR A 612 -11.34 -16.29 10.14
CA TYR A 612 -9.92 -16.20 9.77
C TYR A 612 -9.21 -15.19 10.67
N VAL A 613 -8.63 -15.70 11.76
CA VAL A 613 -7.75 -14.92 12.63
C VAL A 613 -6.41 -14.72 11.94
N ILE A 614 -6.25 -13.58 11.26
CA ILE A 614 -4.99 -13.15 10.67
C ILE A 614 -4.32 -12.15 11.61
N SER A 615 -3.38 -12.65 12.42
CA SER A 615 -2.54 -11.82 13.29
C SER A 615 -1.06 -11.99 12.95
N LEU A 616 -0.36 -10.88 12.80
CA LEU A 616 1.09 -10.76 12.58
C LEU A 616 1.96 -11.04 13.80
#